data_AF-A0A4U6TJA9-F1
#
_entry.id   AF-A0A4U6TJA9-F1
#
_cell.length_a   1.000
_cell.length_b   1.000
_cell.length_c   1.000
_cell.angle_alpha   90.00
_cell.angle_beta   90.00
_cell.angle_gamma   90.00
#
_symmetry.space_group_name_H-M   'P 1'
#
loop_
_entity.id
_entity.type
_entity.pdbx_description
1 polymer ?
#
loop_
_entity_poly.entity_id
_entity_poly.type
_entity_poly.pdbx_seq_one_letter_code
_entity_poly.pdbx_strand_id
1 'polypeptide(L)'
;MQNILFSRSFTEKTNSILRRFWWQGVQVEDSSKPFYFRSWDDIYQPKCVGGLGIRNLYTVNKSLVLHSAWLIVSNKDPFLSSVLKAKYFPNTSFWRAACHGTRFAFWSSVMQVKHHLQEQCVVQIHQGNSNIWTDPWCENWENIHTHLKNPHIHRQLPNLVSDLWNQKQSSWNRILINSTFQHQAVDSILQVHKVSSSSVDQLCWKHSIQGTCSTKEVYKYLSIQNTHSLPSHGPSSISSAALSILIGSGIIKPCLASKLSVGD
;
A
#
# COMPACT_ATOMS: atom_id res chain seq x y z
N MET A 1 19.61 2.36 1.90
CA MET A 1 18.14 2.54 1.84
C MET A 1 17.86 3.91 1.27
N GLN A 2 16.89 4.03 0.36
CA GLN A 2 16.54 5.30 -0.24
C GLN A 2 15.53 6.01 0.68
N ASN A 3 15.96 7.13 1.26
CA ASN A 3 15.27 7.76 2.39
C ASN A 3 14.46 8.99 1.98
N ILE A 4 14.23 9.23 0.70
CA ILE A 4 13.51 10.42 0.22
C ILE A 4 12.63 10.03 -0.96
N LEU A 5 11.37 10.48 -0.93
CA LEU A 5 10.47 10.40 -2.06
C LEU A 5 10.88 11.42 -3.10
N PHE A 6 11.10 10.97 -4.32
CA PHE A 6 11.51 11.81 -5.43
C PHE A 6 10.33 12.61 -5.97
N SER A 7 10.57 13.87 -6.33
CA SER A 7 9.56 14.66 -7.04
C SER A 7 9.35 14.11 -8.45
N ARG A 8 8.12 14.24 -8.97
CA ARG A 8 7.79 13.79 -10.34
C ARG A 8 8.72 14.43 -11.37
N SER A 9 8.97 15.72 -11.25
CA SER A 9 9.88 16.47 -12.12
C SER A 9 11.31 15.91 -12.12
N PHE A 10 11.82 15.47 -10.97
CA PHE A 10 13.16 14.86 -10.89
C PHE A 10 13.19 13.51 -11.60
N THR A 11 12.18 12.68 -11.38
CA THR A 11 12.05 11.39 -12.07
C THR A 11 11.84 11.56 -13.57
N GLU A 12 11.09 12.57 -14.01
CA GLU A 12 10.89 12.89 -15.43
C GLU A 12 12.18 13.36 -16.10
N LYS A 13 12.97 14.22 -15.45
CA LYS A 13 14.30 14.61 -15.94
C LYS A 13 15.24 13.41 -16.07
N THR A 14 15.28 12.57 -15.04
CA THR A 14 16.08 11.33 -15.07
C THR A 14 15.61 10.39 -16.18
N ASN A 15 14.30 10.20 -16.32
CA ASN A 15 13.70 9.42 -17.40
C ASN A 15 14.00 10.01 -18.79
N SER A 16 14.08 11.34 -18.93
CA SER A 16 14.46 12.01 -20.17
C SER A 16 15.92 11.73 -20.54
N ILE A 17 16.84 11.81 -19.57
CA ILE A 17 18.25 11.45 -19.77
C ILE A 17 18.38 9.98 -20.15
N LEU A 18 17.71 9.08 -19.43
CA LEU A 18 17.69 7.65 -19.75
C LEU A 18 17.11 7.39 -21.13
N ARG A 19 16.04 8.10 -21.52
CA ARG A 19 15.42 7.99 -22.85
C ARG A 19 16.38 8.44 -23.94
N ARG A 20 17.06 9.57 -23.74
CA ARG A 20 18.05 10.09 -24.69
C ARG A 20 19.20 9.10 -24.84
N PHE A 21 19.76 8.62 -23.74
CA PHE A 21 20.80 7.61 -23.75
C PHE A 21 20.35 6.34 -24.50
N TRP A 22 19.14 5.85 -24.21
CA TRP A 22 18.62 4.61 -24.78
C TRP A 22 18.38 4.68 -26.30
N TRP A 23 17.85 5.79 -26.81
CA TRP A 23 17.50 5.92 -28.23
C TRP A 23 18.57 6.60 -29.09
N GLN A 24 19.41 7.46 -28.50
CA GLN A 24 20.42 8.23 -29.24
C GLN A 24 21.85 7.69 -29.04
N GLY A 25 22.10 6.97 -27.94
CA GLY A 25 23.44 6.59 -27.52
C GLY A 25 24.30 7.81 -27.13
N VAL A 26 25.61 7.59 -26.98
CA VAL A 26 26.59 8.67 -26.79
C VAL A 26 27.05 9.14 -28.17
N GLN A 27 26.62 10.33 -28.58
CA GLN A 27 27.04 10.95 -29.85
C GLN A 27 28.26 11.84 -29.61
N VAL A 28 29.22 11.81 -30.53
CA VAL A 28 30.43 12.66 -30.49
C VAL A 28 30.19 14.03 -31.14
N GLU A 29 29.18 14.14 -32.00
CA GLU A 29 28.80 15.39 -32.67
C GLU A 29 27.31 15.71 -32.41
N ASP A 30 26.96 17.00 -32.38
CA ASP A 30 25.61 17.51 -32.12
C ASP A 30 24.66 17.17 -33.27
N SER A 31 24.18 15.92 -33.27
CA SER A 31 23.13 15.47 -34.17
C SER A 31 21.74 15.72 -33.58
N SER A 32 20.82 16.00 -34.51
CA SER A 32 19.39 16.36 -34.35
C SER A 32 18.63 15.74 -33.17
N LYS A 33 17.53 16.38 -32.76
CA LYS A 33 16.65 15.92 -31.68
C LYS A 33 16.28 14.44 -31.89
N PRO A 34 16.48 13.58 -30.87
CA PRO A 34 16.24 12.14 -31.02
C PRO A 34 14.76 11.84 -31.26
N PHE A 35 14.50 10.91 -32.18
CA PHE A 35 13.16 10.38 -32.43
C PHE A 35 12.84 9.27 -31.43
N TYR A 36 11.71 9.37 -30.73
CA TYR A 36 11.30 8.40 -29.71
C TYR A 36 10.25 7.44 -30.27
N PHE A 37 10.61 6.16 -30.48
CA PHE A 37 9.71 5.17 -31.09
C PHE A 37 8.58 4.67 -30.17
N ARG A 38 8.73 4.82 -28.85
CA ARG A 38 7.75 4.34 -27.86
C ARG A 38 7.63 5.30 -26.68
N SER A 39 6.44 5.35 -26.09
CA SER A 39 6.20 6.12 -24.86
C SER A 39 6.91 5.44 -23.68
N TRP A 40 7.20 6.20 -22.61
CA TRP A 40 7.77 5.59 -21.39
C TRP A 40 6.77 4.65 -20.71
N ASP A 41 5.48 4.94 -20.82
CA ASP A 41 4.42 4.11 -20.24
C ASP A 41 4.35 2.73 -20.91
N ASP A 42 4.58 2.66 -22.24
CA ASP A 42 4.70 1.38 -22.96
C ASP A 42 5.96 0.61 -22.56
N ILE A 43 7.07 1.33 -22.38
CA ILE A 43 8.35 0.73 -21.98
C ILE A 43 8.26 0.11 -20.58
N TYR A 44 7.47 0.73 -19.68
CA TYR A 44 7.27 0.22 -18.32
C TYR A 44 6.47 -1.08 -18.25
N GLN A 45 5.68 -1.37 -19.29
CA GLN A 45 4.86 -2.55 -19.32
C GLN A 45 5.70 -3.83 -19.29
N PRO A 46 5.20 -4.91 -18.66
CA PRO A 46 5.93 -6.17 -18.62
C PRO A 46 6.13 -6.77 -20.02
N LYS A 47 7.19 -7.55 -20.18
CA LYS A 47 7.53 -8.21 -21.46
C LYS A 47 6.39 -9.05 -22.04
N CYS A 48 5.54 -9.59 -21.16
CA CYS A 48 4.41 -10.43 -21.57
C CYS A 48 3.29 -9.67 -22.29
N VAL A 49 3.17 -8.34 -22.11
CA VAL A 49 2.17 -7.50 -22.81
C VAL A 49 2.83 -6.67 -23.94
N GLY A 50 4.06 -7.03 -24.36
CA GLY A 50 4.78 -6.33 -25.43
C GLY A 50 5.59 -5.11 -24.98
N GLY A 51 5.70 -4.84 -23.67
CA GLY A 51 6.61 -3.83 -23.14
C GLY A 51 8.04 -4.34 -22.95
N LEU A 52 8.94 -3.48 -22.46
CA LEU A 52 10.34 -3.86 -22.20
C LEU A 52 10.56 -4.37 -20.76
N GLY A 53 9.59 -4.17 -19.86
CA GLY A 53 9.67 -4.55 -18.45
C GLY A 53 10.63 -3.69 -17.63
N ILE A 54 10.97 -2.49 -18.12
CA ILE A 54 11.79 -1.54 -17.36
C ILE A 54 10.93 -0.98 -16.23
N ARG A 55 11.47 -0.83 -15.02
CA ARG A 55 10.65 -0.36 -13.89
C ARG A 55 10.52 1.15 -13.90
N ASN A 56 9.32 1.64 -13.62
CA ASN A 56 9.09 3.07 -13.43
C ASN A 56 9.84 3.56 -12.18
N LEU A 57 10.79 4.49 -12.36
CA LEU A 57 11.66 4.99 -11.29
C LEU A 57 10.87 5.60 -10.13
N TYR A 58 9.80 6.34 -10.42
CA TYR A 58 8.96 6.95 -9.40
C TYR A 58 8.25 5.87 -8.58
N THR A 59 7.68 4.86 -9.25
CA THR A 59 7.03 3.72 -8.59
C THR A 59 8.02 2.90 -7.75
N VAL A 60 9.25 2.69 -8.25
CA VAL A 60 10.32 2.02 -7.49
C VAL A 60 10.67 2.81 -6.23
N ASN A 61 10.94 4.12 -6.37
CA ASN A 61 11.26 4.97 -5.24
C ASN A 61 10.12 4.99 -4.20
N LYS A 62 8.88 5.18 -4.65
CA LYS A 62 7.69 5.15 -3.77
C LYS A 62 7.56 3.79 -3.06
N SER A 63 7.85 2.68 -3.74
CA SER A 63 7.81 1.34 -3.15
C SER A 63 8.85 1.12 -2.06
N LEU A 64 10.03 1.72 -2.21
CA LEU A 64 11.10 1.68 -1.20
C LEU A 64 10.70 2.48 0.03
N VAL A 65 10.16 3.69 -0.15
CA VAL A 65 9.69 4.54 0.96
C VAL A 65 8.56 3.86 1.72
N LEU A 66 7.59 3.26 1.01
CA LEU A 66 6.50 2.52 1.65
C LEU A 66 6.98 1.30 2.42
N HIS A 67 7.97 0.56 1.87
CA HIS A 67 8.59 -0.55 2.60
C HIS A 67 9.33 -0.08 3.85
N SER A 68 10.07 1.03 3.78
CA SER A 68 10.69 1.63 4.97
C SER A 68 9.65 2.05 6.01
N ALA A 69 8.53 2.63 5.59
CA ALA A 69 7.41 2.95 6.46
C ALA A 69 6.84 1.68 7.12
N TRP A 70 6.65 0.60 6.36
CA TRP A 70 6.26 -0.70 6.91
C TRP A 70 7.23 -1.22 7.98
N LEU A 71 8.55 -1.14 7.75
CA LEU A 71 9.55 -1.57 8.74
C LEU A 71 9.44 -0.80 10.07
N ILE A 72 9.10 0.49 9.99
CA ILE A 72 8.88 1.34 11.17
C ILE A 72 7.64 0.89 11.94
N VAL A 73 6.53 0.63 11.24
CA VAL A 73 5.28 0.21 11.88
C VAL A 73 5.38 -1.18 12.47
N SER A 74 5.97 -2.13 11.73
CA SER A 74 6.19 -3.49 12.21
C SER A 74 7.32 -3.61 13.24
N ASN A 75 7.95 -2.49 13.63
CA ASN A 75 9.07 -2.44 14.57
C ASN A 75 10.22 -3.42 14.24
N LYS A 76 10.45 -3.67 12.94
CA LYS A 76 11.53 -4.59 12.49
C LYS A 76 12.92 -3.96 12.63
N ASP A 77 12.97 -2.63 12.65
CA ASP A 77 14.15 -1.85 13.02
C ASP A 77 13.82 -1.05 14.31
N PRO A 78 14.08 -1.62 15.49
CA PRO A 78 13.66 -1.03 16.76
C PRO A 78 14.39 0.27 17.08
N PHE A 79 15.62 0.44 16.58
CA PHE A 79 16.38 1.67 16.80
C PHE A 79 15.78 2.83 16.00
N LEU A 80 15.58 2.65 14.70
CA LEU A 80 14.96 3.68 13.87
C LEU A 80 13.53 3.99 14.35
N SER A 81 12.76 2.95 14.67
CA SER A 81 11.37 3.09 15.10
C SER A 81 11.26 3.85 16.43
N SER A 82 12.14 3.57 17.40
CA SER A 82 12.16 4.26 18.69
C SER A 82 12.58 5.74 18.57
N VAL A 83 13.59 6.05 17.76
CA VAL A 83 14.01 7.44 17.50
C VAL A 83 12.90 8.24 16.82
N LEU A 84 12.24 7.66 15.82
CA LEU A 84 11.12 8.32 15.13
C LEU A 84 9.92 8.50 16.05
N LYS A 85 9.60 7.49 16.88
CA LYS A 85 8.54 7.58 17.88
C LYS A 85 8.79 8.72 18.85
N ALA A 86 9.98 8.77 19.46
CA ALA A 86 10.34 9.81 20.43
C ALA A 86 10.25 11.22 19.82
N LYS A 87 10.58 11.37 18.54
CA LYS A 87 10.61 12.69 17.87
C LYS A 87 9.27 13.14 17.30
N TYR A 88 8.53 12.24 16.65
CA TYR A 88 7.37 12.62 15.82
C TYR A 88 6.03 12.18 16.39
N PHE A 89 6.00 11.13 17.21
CA PHE A 89 4.76 10.59 17.78
C PHE A 89 5.00 9.99 19.18
N PRO A 90 5.46 10.79 20.17
CA PRO A 90 5.86 10.25 21.47
C PRO A 90 4.68 9.63 22.24
N ASN A 91 3.52 10.28 22.16
CA ASN A 91 2.31 9.91 22.90
C ASN A 91 1.24 9.24 22.03
N THR A 92 1.55 8.94 20.77
CA THR A 92 0.59 8.38 19.81
C THR A 92 1.19 7.19 19.06
N SER A 93 0.39 6.50 18.24
CA SER A 93 0.90 5.52 17.28
C SER A 93 1.37 6.20 15.99
N PHE A 94 2.08 5.43 15.16
CA PHE A 94 2.40 5.83 13.78
C PHE A 94 1.15 6.23 12.99
N TRP A 95 0.04 5.51 13.18
CA TRP A 95 -1.21 5.72 12.47
C TRP A 95 -1.87 7.06 12.80
N ARG A 96 -1.66 7.55 14.02
CA ARG A 96 -2.15 8.88 14.46
C ARG A 96 -1.12 9.98 14.38
N ALA A 97 0.10 9.68 13.93
CA ALA A 97 1.13 10.69 13.78
C ALA A 97 0.69 11.77 12.78
N ALA A 98 0.80 13.03 13.20
CA ALA A 98 0.40 14.18 12.39
C ALA A 98 1.46 14.53 11.34
N CYS A 99 1.00 15.08 10.21
CA CYS A 99 1.85 15.43 9.06
C CYS A 99 2.34 16.90 9.10
N HIS A 100 2.47 17.52 10.28
CA HIS A 100 2.76 18.96 10.34
C HIS A 100 4.25 19.28 10.20
N GLY A 101 4.59 19.97 9.09
CA GLY A 101 5.77 20.85 8.97
C GLY A 101 7.14 20.23 9.21
N THR A 102 7.28 18.91 9.07
CA THR A 102 8.53 18.24 9.45
C THR A 102 9.67 18.57 8.50
N ARG A 103 10.74 19.17 9.04
CA ARG A 103 11.96 19.54 8.29
C ARG A 103 12.78 18.33 7.79
N PHE A 104 12.48 17.11 8.25
CA PHE A 104 13.21 15.92 7.85
C PHE A 104 12.59 15.28 6.61
N ALA A 105 13.34 15.27 5.51
CA ALA A 105 12.89 14.78 4.21
C ALA A 105 12.36 13.33 4.25
N PHE A 106 13.00 12.45 5.04
CA PHE A 106 12.55 11.07 5.17
C PHE A 106 11.18 10.96 5.86
N TRP A 107 10.97 11.66 6.98
CA TRP A 107 9.68 11.60 7.65
C TRP A 107 8.56 12.20 6.79
N SER A 108 8.82 13.32 6.11
CA SER A 108 7.88 13.87 5.13
C SER A 108 7.54 12.87 4.02
N SER A 109 8.53 12.13 3.54
CA SER A 109 8.34 11.07 2.52
C SER A 109 7.49 9.92 3.06
N VAL A 110 7.73 9.50 4.30
CA VAL A 110 6.95 8.45 4.99
C VAL A 110 5.50 8.89 5.20
N MET A 111 5.27 10.14 5.60
CA MET A 111 3.91 10.69 5.75
C MET A 111 3.15 10.76 4.42
N GLN A 112 3.82 11.07 3.31
CA GLN A 112 3.19 11.07 1.98
C GLN A 112 2.69 9.69 1.54
N VAL A 113 3.36 8.61 1.96
CA VAL A 113 2.95 7.23 1.63
C VAL A 113 2.08 6.57 2.70
N LYS A 114 1.85 7.23 3.84
CA LYS A 114 1.11 6.69 4.99
C LYS A 114 -0.29 6.16 4.63
N HIS A 115 -1.03 6.87 3.79
CA HIS A 115 -2.38 6.43 3.38
C HIS A 115 -2.37 5.08 2.66
N HIS A 116 -1.35 4.80 1.84
CA HIS A 116 -1.24 3.49 1.18
C HIS A 116 -1.00 2.38 2.21
N LEU A 117 -0.31 2.66 3.32
CA LEU A 117 -0.20 1.68 4.41
C LEU A 117 -1.55 1.47 5.10
N GLN A 118 -2.28 2.55 5.40
CA GLN A 118 -3.59 2.46 6.07
C GLN A 118 -4.58 1.61 5.26
N GLU A 119 -4.61 1.80 3.93
CA GLU A 119 -5.51 1.06 3.05
C GLU A 119 -5.11 -0.41 2.86
N GLN A 120 -3.80 -0.71 2.84
CA GLN A 120 -3.27 -2.01 2.41
C GLN A 120 -2.73 -2.89 3.54
N CYS A 121 -2.74 -2.39 4.78
CA CYS A 121 -2.37 -3.15 5.96
C CYS A 121 -3.63 -3.58 6.73
N VAL A 122 -3.55 -4.75 7.35
CA VAL A 122 -4.56 -5.26 8.30
C VAL A 122 -3.83 -5.77 9.51
N VAL A 123 -4.34 -5.49 10.70
CA VAL A 123 -3.82 -6.12 11.92
C VAL A 123 -4.53 -7.45 12.12
N GLN A 124 -3.74 -8.52 12.15
CA GLN A 124 -4.20 -9.85 12.50
C GLN A 124 -4.19 -10.00 14.02
N ILE A 125 -5.37 -10.20 14.58
CA ILE A 125 -5.57 -10.23 16.04
C ILE A 125 -5.37 -11.65 16.57
N HIS A 126 -4.46 -11.75 17.54
CA HIS A 126 -4.12 -12.97 18.26
C HIS A 126 -4.46 -12.78 19.75
N GLN A 127 -3.53 -12.24 20.54
CA GLN A 127 -3.72 -11.94 21.95
C GLN A 127 -4.46 -10.61 22.22
N GLY A 128 -4.65 -9.76 21.22
CA GLY A 128 -5.39 -8.48 21.39
C GLY A 128 -4.58 -7.42 22.13
N ASN A 129 -3.26 -7.47 21.99
CA ASN A 129 -2.34 -6.49 22.56
C ASN A 129 -2.35 -5.16 21.78
N SER A 130 -3.07 -5.10 20.65
CA SER A 130 -3.30 -3.88 19.89
C SER A 130 -4.18 -2.91 20.67
N ASN A 131 -3.91 -1.62 20.53
CA ASN A 131 -4.70 -0.60 21.19
C ASN A 131 -5.94 -0.25 20.36
N ILE A 132 -7.11 -0.26 21.01
CA ILE A 132 -8.39 0.04 20.35
C ILE A 132 -8.40 1.42 19.72
N TRP A 133 -7.71 2.36 20.37
CA TRP A 133 -7.68 3.78 20.09
C TRP A 133 -6.42 4.23 19.37
N THR A 134 -5.51 3.36 18.93
CA THR A 134 -4.36 3.84 18.15
C THR A 134 -4.01 3.01 16.93
N ASP A 135 -4.48 1.76 16.85
CA ASP A 135 -4.06 0.82 15.81
C ASP A 135 -5.22 0.43 14.87
N PRO A 136 -4.97 0.20 13.57
CA PRO A 136 -5.99 -0.13 12.59
C PRO A 136 -6.38 -1.61 12.64
N TRP A 137 -7.09 -2.00 13.69
CA TRP A 137 -7.48 -3.38 13.94
C TRP A 137 -8.84 -3.78 13.37
N CYS A 138 -9.71 -2.81 13.06
CA CYS A 138 -11.03 -3.05 12.46
C CYS A 138 -11.29 -2.11 11.29
N GLU A 139 -12.28 -2.45 10.47
CA GLU A 139 -12.82 -1.51 9.49
C GLU A 139 -13.46 -0.31 10.21
N ASN A 140 -13.39 0.88 9.62
CA ASN A 140 -13.84 2.15 10.22
C ASN A 140 -13.10 2.60 11.50
N TRP A 141 -11.95 1.97 11.80
CA TRP A 141 -11.09 2.31 12.93
C TRP A 141 -10.77 3.81 13.04
N GLU A 142 -10.55 4.52 11.92
CA GLU A 142 -10.16 5.93 11.94
C GLU A 142 -11.18 6.82 12.66
N ASN A 143 -12.46 6.44 12.57
CA ASN A 143 -13.60 7.14 13.15
C ASN A 143 -14.14 6.43 14.40
N ILE A 144 -13.39 5.50 15.01
CA ILE A 144 -13.88 4.73 16.15
C ILE A 144 -14.33 5.61 17.33
N HIS A 145 -13.68 6.77 17.50
CA HIS A 145 -14.04 7.76 18.52
C HIS A 145 -15.41 8.41 18.30
N THR A 146 -15.82 8.63 17.05
CA THR A 146 -17.12 9.23 16.75
C THR A 146 -18.26 8.24 16.98
N HIS A 147 -17.95 6.95 17.02
CA HIS A 147 -18.90 5.87 17.26
C HIS A 147 -19.02 5.48 18.74
N LEU A 148 -18.43 6.23 19.67
CA LEU A 148 -18.62 6.03 21.10
C LEU A 148 -20.03 6.43 21.54
N LYS A 149 -20.67 5.58 22.35
CA LYS A 149 -21.90 5.92 23.06
C LYS A 149 -21.54 6.57 24.40
N ASN A 150 -22.13 7.73 24.68
CA ASN A 150 -22.06 8.43 25.98
C ASN A 150 -20.66 8.43 26.65
N PRO A 151 -19.68 9.18 26.11
CA PRO A 151 -18.31 9.22 26.63
C PRO A 151 -18.20 9.69 28.09
N HIS A 152 -19.22 10.37 28.63
CA HIS A 152 -19.24 10.88 30.00
C HIS A 152 -19.61 9.85 31.07
N ILE A 153 -20.14 8.68 30.70
CA ILE A 153 -20.64 7.67 31.66
C ILE A 153 -19.57 6.61 31.97
N HIS A 154 -18.68 6.31 31.03
CA HIS A 154 -17.63 5.31 31.21
C HIS A 154 -16.40 5.91 31.90
N ARG A 155 -16.29 5.71 33.22
CA ARG A 155 -15.10 6.10 34.01
C ARG A 155 -13.81 5.38 33.59
N GLN A 156 -13.93 4.24 32.90
CA GLN A 156 -12.81 3.48 32.34
C GLN A 156 -13.22 2.91 30.98
N LEU A 157 -12.67 3.47 29.91
CA LEU A 157 -12.82 2.92 28.56
C LEU A 157 -11.85 1.75 28.38
N PRO A 158 -12.26 0.66 27.69
CA PRO A 158 -11.34 -0.40 27.27
C PRO A 158 -10.20 0.20 26.46
N ASN A 159 -8.96 -0.25 26.68
CA ASN A 159 -7.79 0.27 25.95
C ASN A 159 -7.23 -0.74 24.96
N LEU A 160 -7.22 -2.01 25.33
CA LEU A 160 -6.70 -3.09 24.51
C LEU A 160 -7.85 -3.84 23.84
N VAL A 161 -7.62 -4.33 22.63
CA VAL A 161 -8.62 -5.16 21.94
C VAL A 161 -8.99 -6.39 22.78
N SER A 162 -8.05 -6.87 23.60
CA SER A 162 -8.29 -7.96 24.54
C SER A 162 -9.31 -7.67 25.65
N ASP A 163 -9.54 -6.41 25.97
CA ASP A 163 -10.56 -5.98 26.95
C ASP A 163 -11.98 -6.16 26.40
N LEU A 164 -12.15 -6.26 25.07
CA LEU A 164 -13.45 -6.35 24.40
C LEU A 164 -13.98 -7.78 24.28
N TRP A 165 -13.23 -8.80 24.71
CA TRP A 165 -13.66 -10.20 24.62
C TRP A 165 -13.71 -10.91 25.97
N ASN A 166 -14.47 -12.00 26.00
CA ASN A 166 -14.56 -12.86 27.17
C ASN A 166 -13.29 -13.71 27.30
N GLN A 167 -12.48 -13.44 28.32
CA GLN A 167 -11.24 -14.18 28.61
C GLN A 167 -11.45 -15.70 28.73
N LYS A 168 -12.65 -16.14 29.15
CA LYS A 168 -12.99 -17.56 29.34
C LYS A 168 -13.42 -18.30 28.07
N GLN A 169 -13.93 -17.60 27.06
CA GLN A 169 -14.57 -18.22 25.88
C GLN A 169 -13.90 -17.82 24.55
N SER A 170 -12.88 -16.96 24.57
CA SER A 170 -12.21 -16.46 23.37
C SER A 170 -13.19 -15.86 22.33
N SER A 171 -14.35 -15.38 22.80
CA SER A 171 -15.42 -14.81 22.00
C SER A 171 -15.64 -13.34 22.38
N TRP A 172 -16.04 -12.51 21.40
CA TRP A 172 -16.33 -11.09 21.62
C TRP A 172 -17.41 -10.89 22.70
N ASN A 173 -17.18 -9.95 23.63
CA ASN A 173 -18.16 -9.58 24.64
C ASN A 173 -19.18 -8.61 24.01
N ARG A 174 -20.19 -9.18 23.36
CA ARG A 174 -21.25 -8.43 22.65
C ARG A 174 -21.95 -7.41 23.54
N ILE A 175 -22.14 -7.72 24.82
CA ILE A 175 -22.83 -6.84 25.77
C ILE A 175 -21.99 -5.57 26.00
N LEU A 176 -20.70 -5.73 26.28
CA LEU A 176 -19.77 -4.63 26.48
C LEU A 176 -19.58 -3.80 25.20
N ILE A 177 -19.45 -4.46 24.06
CA ILE A 177 -19.26 -3.79 22.76
C ILE A 177 -20.51 -2.97 22.40
N ASN A 178 -21.72 -3.53 22.59
CA ASN A 178 -22.98 -2.82 22.32
C ASN A 178 -23.25 -1.65 23.26
N SER A 179 -22.80 -1.73 24.51
CA SER A 179 -22.95 -0.61 25.45
C SER A 179 -21.96 0.52 25.14
N THR A 180 -20.76 0.18 24.67
CA THR A 180 -19.68 1.15 24.42
C THR A 180 -19.77 1.81 23.05
N PHE A 181 -20.14 1.07 22.00
CA PHE A 181 -20.09 1.53 20.60
C PHE A 181 -21.47 1.59 19.93
N GLN A 182 -21.58 2.48 18.92
CA GLN A 182 -22.70 2.57 17.98
C GLN A 182 -22.73 1.37 17.02
N HIS A 183 -23.91 1.06 16.48
CA HIS A 183 -24.16 -0.15 15.68
C HIS A 183 -23.16 -0.34 14.53
N GLN A 184 -22.81 0.74 13.82
CA GLN A 184 -21.86 0.68 12.70
C GLN A 184 -20.47 0.18 13.14
N ALA A 185 -19.95 0.66 14.27
CA ALA A 185 -18.66 0.21 14.79
C ALA A 185 -18.77 -1.21 15.39
N VAL A 186 -19.89 -1.54 16.04
CA VAL A 186 -20.14 -2.88 16.56
C VAL A 186 -20.03 -3.93 15.46
N ASP A 187 -20.67 -3.70 14.31
CA ASP A 187 -20.66 -4.65 13.20
C ASP A 187 -19.24 -4.86 12.67
N SER A 188 -18.49 -3.77 12.45
CA SER A 188 -17.10 -3.84 12.03
C SER A 188 -16.20 -4.57 13.03
N ILE A 189 -16.42 -4.37 14.34
CA ILE A 189 -15.67 -5.05 15.41
C ILE A 189 -15.97 -6.55 15.42
N LEU A 190 -17.24 -6.94 15.32
CA LEU A 190 -17.66 -8.34 15.40
C LEU A 190 -17.24 -9.17 14.17
N GLN A 191 -17.01 -8.52 13.03
CA GLN A 191 -16.48 -9.17 11.83
C GLN A 191 -14.97 -9.48 11.92
N VAL A 192 -14.26 -8.89 12.89
CA VAL A 192 -12.83 -9.16 13.09
C VAL A 192 -12.65 -10.60 13.57
N HIS A 193 -11.94 -11.39 12.76
CA HIS A 193 -11.62 -12.77 13.06
C HIS A 193 -10.41 -12.83 13.99
N LYS A 194 -10.57 -13.54 15.11
CA LYS A 194 -9.47 -13.85 16.01
C LYS A 194 -8.79 -15.14 15.58
N VAL A 195 -7.46 -15.12 15.53
CA VAL A 195 -6.67 -16.33 15.34
C VAL A 195 -6.31 -16.93 16.69
N SER A 196 -6.62 -18.21 16.89
CA SER A 196 -6.31 -18.98 18.09
C SER A 196 -4.82 -19.27 18.24
N SER A 197 -4.03 -18.23 18.52
CA SER A 197 -2.59 -18.31 18.77
C SER A 197 -2.22 -17.46 19.98
N SER A 198 -1.17 -17.87 20.69
CA SER A 198 -0.57 -17.11 21.80
C SER A 198 0.47 -16.08 21.33
N SER A 199 0.59 -15.83 20.02
CA SER A 199 1.47 -14.80 19.48
C SER A 199 0.93 -13.40 19.75
N VAL A 200 1.82 -12.40 19.69
CA VAL A 200 1.43 -10.99 19.64
C VAL A 200 0.67 -10.68 18.35
N ASP A 201 -0.17 -9.64 18.38
CA ASP A 201 -0.87 -9.16 17.19
C ASP A 201 0.13 -8.75 16.10
N GLN A 202 -0.15 -9.13 14.86
CA GLN A 202 0.77 -8.95 13.74
C GLN A 202 0.18 -8.05 12.68
N LEU A 203 0.99 -7.12 12.16
CA LEU A 203 0.63 -6.35 10.98
C LEU A 203 0.85 -7.21 9.74
N CYS A 204 -0.18 -7.34 8.92
CA CYS A 204 -0.19 -8.14 7.70
C CYS A 204 -0.48 -7.26 6.47
N TRP A 205 0.27 -7.49 5.40
CA TRP A 205 0.06 -6.84 4.11
C TRP A 205 -1.00 -7.60 3.31
N LYS A 206 -2.09 -6.93 2.89
CA LYS A 206 -3.25 -7.55 2.22
C LYS A 206 -2.89 -8.33 0.95
N HIS A 207 -1.83 -7.91 0.25
CA HIS A 207 -1.43 -8.52 -1.02
C HIS A 207 -0.32 -9.58 -0.90
N SER A 208 0.07 -9.96 0.33
CA SER A 208 1.06 -11.02 0.55
C SER A 208 0.41 -12.24 1.19
N ILE A 209 0.73 -13.43 0.67
CA ILE A 209 0.26 -14.71 1.21
C ILE A 209 0.83 -14.96 2.60
N GLN A 210 2.06 -14.49 2.85
CA GLN A 210 2.75 -14.65 4.14
C GLN A 210 2.53 -13.45 5.08
N GLY A 211 1.74 -12.45 4.66
CA GLY A 211 1.52 -11.21 5.40
C GLY A 211 2.73 -10.27 5.46
N THR A 212 3.90 -10.68 4.96
CA THR A 212 5.10 -9.84 4.93
C THR A 212 5.05 -8.85 3.79
N CYS A 213 5.40 -7.58 4.05
CA CYS A 213 5.53 -6.59 3.00
C CYS A 213 6.96 -6.57 2.46
N SER A 214 7.17 -7.01 1.23
CA SER A 214 8.44 -6.81 0.50
C SER A 214 8.34 -5.65 -0.48
N THR A 215 9.47 -4.99 -0.79
CA THR A 215 9.51 -3.92 -1.81
C THR A 215 8.97 -4.39 -3.17
N LYS A 216 9.18 -5.67 -3.51
CA LYS A 216 8.69 -6.26 -4.77
C LYS A 216 7.16 -6.34 -4.82
N GLU A 217 6.53 -6.75 -3.73
CA GLU A 217 5.06 -6.81 -3.63
C GLU A 217 4.46 -5.41 -3.64
N VAL A 218 5.07 -4.47 -2.91
CA VAL A 218 4.66 -3.06 -2.94
C VAL A 218 4.73 -2.50 -4.36
N TYR A 219 5.84 -2.73 -5.06
CA TYR A 219 5.99 -2.26 -6.44
C TYR A 219 4.90 -2.84 -7.34
N LYS A 220 4.61 -4.14 -7.23
CA LYS A 220 3.54 -4.78 -8.00
C LYS A 220 2.20 -4.11 -7.73
N TYR A 221 1.84 -3.92 -6.47
CA TYR A 221 0.62 -3.23 -6.08
C TYR A 221 0.54 -1.81 -6.67
N LEU A 222 1.56 -0.98 -6.47
CA LEU A 222 1.60 0.38 -7.00
C LEU A 222 1.59 0.42 -8.53
N SER A 223 2.22 -0.56 -9.19
CA SER A 223 2.23 -0.64 -10.65
C SER A 223 0.85 -0.96 -11.22
N ILE A 224 0.05 -1.81 -10.54
CA ILE A 224 -1.32 -2.13 -10.95
C ILE A 224 -2.22 -0.90 -10.84
N GLN A 225 -2.05 -0.11 -9.78
CA GLN A 225 -2.79 1.15 -9.59
C GLN A 225 -2.44 2.19 -10.68
N ASN A 226 -1.18 2.19 -11.15
CA ASN A 226 -0.71 3.15 -12.16
C ASN A 226 -0.98 2.69 -13.60
N THR A 227 -1.32 1.42 -13.85
CA THR A 227 -1.75 0.97 -15.18
C THR A 227 -3.11 1.58 -15.52
N HIS A 228 -3.10 2.72 -16.18
CA HIS A 228 -4.22 3.14 -17.02
C HIS A 228 -4.54 2.00 -18.00
N SER A 229 -5.82 1.62 -18.07
CA SER A 229 -6.34 0.76 -19.14
C SER A 229 -5.87 1.30 -20.49
N LEU A 230 -5.32 0.44 -21.34
CA LEU A 230 -5.03 0.79 -22.73
C LEU A 230 -6.29 1.38 -23.37
N PRO A 231 -6.20 2.48 -24.14
CA PRO A 231 -7.32 2.97 -24.91
C PRO A 231 -7.85 1.85 -25.82
N SER A 232 -9.17 1.60 -25.80
CA SER A 232 -9.81 0.61 -26.68
C SER A 232 -9.68 0.96 -28.17
N HIS A 233 -9.33 2.21 -28.47
CA HIS A 233 -9.19 2.72 -29.83
C HIS A 233 -7.89 3.51 -30.01
N GLY A 234 -7.13 3.11 -31.03
CA GLY A 234 -5.93 3.79 -31.50
C GLY A 234 -5.10 2.89 -32.44
N PRO A 235 -4.03 3.39 -33.05
CA PRO A 235 -3.16 2.58 -33.92
C PRO A 235 -2.45 1.41 -33.18
N SER A 236 -2.61 1.33 -31.86
CA SER A 236 -2.10 0.27 -30.97
C SER A 236 -3.21 -0.63 -30.39
N SER A 237 -4.50 -0.40 -30.72
CA SER A 237 -5.59 -1.21 -30.21
C SER A 237 -5.67 -2.55 -30.95
N ILE A 238 -5.73 -3.66 -30.21
CA ILE A 238 -5.94 -5.00 -30.76
C ILE A 238 -7.44 -5.28 -30.71
N SER A 239 -8.07 -5.50 -31.87
CA SER A 239 -9.48 -5.92 -31.95
C SER A 239 -9.69 -7.23 -31.18
N SER A 240 -10.85 -7.40 -30.54
CA SER A 240 -11.23 -8.64 -29.84
C SER A 240 -11.08 -9.89 -30.73
N ALA A 241 -11.34 -9.75 -32.04
CA ALA A 241 -11.13 -10.81 -33.02
C ALA A 241 -9.65 -11.14 -33.27
N ALA A 242 -8.75 -10.15 -33.22
CA ALA A 242 -7.32 -10.39 -33.33
C ALA A 242 -6.76 -11.01 -32.03
N LEU A 243 -7.31 -10.64 -30.88
CA LEU A 243 -6.93 -11.20 -29.59
C LEU A 243 -7.27 -12.70 -29.49
N SER A 244 -8.45 -13.11 -29.94
CA SER A 244 -8.87 -14.51 -29.94
C SER A 244 -8.01 -15.37 -30.88
N ILE A 245 -7.60 -14.84 -32.03
CA ILE A 245 -6.67 -15.50 -32.95
C ILE A 245 -5.27 -15.65 -32.34
N LEU A 246 -4.77 -14.62 -31.64
CA LEU A 246 -3.45 -14.65 -30.99
C LEU A 246 -3.39 -15.59 -29.77
N ILE A 247 -4.51 -15.78 -29.08
CA ILE A 247 -4.65 -16.76 -28.01
C ILE A 247 -4.74 -18.18 -28.60
N GLY A 248 -5.53 -18.37 -29.67
CA GLY A 248 -5.70 -19.66 -30.35
C GLY A 248 -4.43 -20.16 -31.05
N SER A 249 -3.54 -19.25 -31.46
CA SER A 249 -2.24 -19.57 -32.08
C SER A 249 -1.11 -19.80 -31.06
N GLY A 250 -1.40 -19.72 -29.75
CA GLY A 250 -0.40 -19.95 -28.68
C GLY A 250 0.63 -18.83 -28.51
N ILE A 251 0.48 -17.73 -29.23
CA ILE A 251 1.37 -16.56 -29.17
C ILE A 251 1.15 -15.77 -27.87
N ILE A 252 -0.09 -15.76 -27.35
CA ILE A 252 -0.46 -15.12 -26.07
C ILE A 252 -0.94 -16.19 -25.08
N LYS A 253 -0.32 -16.25 -23.90
CA LYS A 253 -0.72 -17.18 -22.83
C LYS A 253 -2.11 -16.80 -22.27
N PRO A 254 -2.98 -17.76 -21.93
CA PRO A 254 -4.36 -17.50 -21.45
C PRO A 254 -4.43 -16.64 -20.18
N CYS A 255 -3.35 -16.58 -19.40
CA CYS A 255 -3.22 -15.67 -18.25
C CYS A 255 -3.25 -14.16 -18.61
N LEU A 256 -3.06 -13.81 -19.89
CA LEU A 256 -3.23 -12.45 -20.43
C LEU A 256 -4.65 -12.14 -20.89
N ALA A 257 -5.46 -13.15 -21.21
CA ALA A 257 -6.80 -12.96 -21.77
C ALA A 257 -7.76 -12.32 -20.75
N SER A 258 -7.62 -12.66 -19.46
CA SER A 258 -8.43 -12.10 -18.37
C SER A 258 -8.12 -10.64 -18.04
N LYS A 259 -7.05 -10.06 -18.60
CA LYS A 259 -6.70 -8.63 -18.43
C LYS A 259 -6.98 -7.78 -19.68
N LEU A 260 -7.31 -8.42 -20.80
CA LEU A 260 -7.66 -7.78 -22.07
C LEU A 260 -9.14 -7.93 -22.41
N SER A 261 -9.84 -8.88 -21.79
CA SER A 261 -11.30 -8.91 -21.72
C SER A 261 -11.76 -7.84 -20.73
N VAL A 262 -12.21 -6.72 -21.26
CA VAL A 262 -13.11 -5.81 -20.53
C VAL A 262 -14.47 -6.52 -20.51
N GLY A 263 -15.11 -6.56 -19.34
CA GLY A 263 -16.46 -7.08 -19.20
C GLY A 263 -17.43 -6.27 -20.06
N ASP A 264 -18.42 -6.96 -20.62
CA ASP A 264 -19.63 -6.34 -21.15
C ASP A 264 -20.37 -5.54 -20.06
#